data_AF-A0A3C1RM89-F1
#
_entry.id   AF-A0A3C1RM89-F1
#
_cell.length_a   1.000
_cell.length_b   1.000
_cell.length_c   1.000
_cell.angle_alpha   90.00
_cell.angle_beta   90.00
_cell.angle_gamma   90.00
#
_symmetry.space_group_name_H-M   'P 1'
#
loop_
_entity.id
_entity.type
_entity.pdbx_description
1 polymer ?
#
loop_
_entity_poly.entity_id
_entity_poly.type
_entity_poly.pdbx_seq_one_letter_code
_entity_poly.pdbx_strand_id
1 'polypeptide(L)'
;MSIRGIDVSDYQPKVDWQAVARSGISFAVIKSTEGESFVAQVFASYWEQTKANGLIRGAYHFFKPDSDPIKQAYHFLKNVKLQSGDLPPILDIETMGTVDAKTLCDRAAQWIDVMEKETGFRPIIYTYPGFWQKLNTTRFSDYPLWIAHYTTAEQPMIPGGWKTWVLWQFTDQGQVEGISGGVDVNLFESIRKGDKGTKVEKIQNLLKNQGHDPGIIDGSFGTGTETALIKFQQKKQLQADGVAGLKTWTALMGPYDSFVLPVGTVEPTPEPTPTPEPTPEPTLPPLPSIELIDICKVYKGNPNQDQVLTWFGQQIPQPILLEFSKLWRNQIKVPTVPVKLIDVCKYYRGLPNQDQGLLWLQAKIAPTLLSELAQKWNQQTLPPPSIKLQDVCKYYKGLPNQKAALEWLESQISPATLDEFGKKWRKP
;
A
#
# COMPACT_ATOMS: atom_id res chain seq x y z
N MET A 1 22.75 3.55 -3.55
CA MET A 1 22.74 2.60 -2.41
C MET A 1 21.33 2.57 -1.87
N SER A 2 20.78 1.40 -1.56
CA SER A 2 19.41 1.31 -1.05
C SER A 2 19.41 1.42 0.47
N ILE A 3 18.69 2.42 0.98
CA ILE A 3 18.48 2.70 2.40
C ILE A 3 17.15 2.06 2.80
N ARG A 4 17.15 1.31 3.90
CA ARG A 4 15.93 0.66 4.41
C ARG A 4 15.23 1.53 5.44
N GLY A 5 13.91 1.53 5.38
CA GLY A 5 13.03 2.10 6.38
C GLY A 5 11.90 1.14 6.70
N ILE A 6 11.08 1.50 7.68
CA ILE A 6 9.84 0.80 8.02
C ILE A 6 8.68 1.79 8.03
N ASP A 7 7.46 1.27 7.99
CA ASP A 7 6.31 2.02 8.44
C ASP A 7 5.50 1.24 9.46
N VAL A 8 4.93 1.95 10.43
CA VAL A 8 4.31 1.36 11.62
C VAL A 8 3.06 2.12 12.03
N SER A 9 2.18 1.42 12.72
CA SER A 9 0.94 1.95 13.28
C SER A 9 0.59 1.25 14.59
N ASP A 10 -0.66 1.40 15.05
CA ASP A 10 -1.18 0.65 16.20
C ASP A 10 -1.16 -0.88 15.99
N TYR A 11 -0.97 -1.37 14.75
CA TYR A 11 -0.74 -2.78 14.46
C TYR A 11 0.61 -3.30 14.97
N GLN A 12 1.57 -2.43 15.25
CA GLN A 12 2.85 -2.74 15.90
C GLN A 12 2.88 -2.07 17.28
N PRO A 13 2.17 -2.60 18.29
CA PRO A 13 1.95 -1.91 19.56
C PRO A 13 3.18 -1.82 20.47
N LYS A 14 4.26 -2.55 20.14
CA LYS A 14 5.54 -2.49 20.85
C LYS A 14 6.68 -2.54 19.83
N VAL A 15 7.53 -1.52 19.84
CA VAL A 15 8.72 -1.41 19.00
C VAL A 15 9.92 -1.05 19.89
N ASP A 16 10.97 -1.86 19.85
CA ASP A 16 12.29 -1.50 20.37
C ASP A 16 13.05 -0.71 19.31
N TRP A 17 12.97 0.62 19.41
CA TRP A 17 13.57 1.54 18.45
C TRP A 17 15.09 1.49 18.40
N GLN A 18 15.74 1.09 19.51
CA GLN A 18 17.19 0.96 19.55
C GLN A 18 17.64 -0.29 18.80
N ALA A 19 16.90 -1.39 18.91
CA ALA A 19 17.12 -2.60 18.12
C ALA A 19 16.83 -2.37 16.63
N VAL A 20 15.73 -1.66 16.32
CA VAL A 20 15.40 -1.26 14.94
C VAL A 20 16.54 -0.47 14.30
N ALA A 21 17.07 0.56 14.98
CA ALA A 21 18.21 1.35 14.48
C ALA A 21 19.45 0.47 14.24
N ARG A 22 19.78 -0.42 15.19
CA ARG A 22 20.93 -1.33 15.11
C ARG A 22 20.81 -2.34 13.97
N SER A 23 19.59 -2.73 13.59
CA SER A 23 19.34 -3.63 12.45
C SER A 23 19.58 -2.98 11.06
N GLY A 24 19.92 -1.69 11.02
CA GLY A 24 20.22 -0.95 9.80
C GLY A 24 19.01 -0.25 9.17
N ILE A 25 17.91 -0.10 9.91
CA ILE A 25 16.79 0.77 9.53
C ILE A 25 17.21 2.22 9.78
N SER A 26 17.07 3.07 8.76
CA SER A 26 17.51 4.47 8.79
C SER A 26 16.36 5.48 8.88
N PHE A 27 15.14 5.05 8.58
CA PHE A 27 13.94 5.88 8.71
C PHE A 27 12.71 5.07 9.10
N ALA A 28 11.74 5.75 9.71
CA ALA A 28 10.43 5.17 10.00
C ALA A 28 9.31 6.16 9.69
N VAL A 29 8.27 5.67 9.01
CA VAL A 29 7.04 6.42 8.74
C VAL A 29 5.95 5.92 9.69
N ILE A 30 5.32 6.81 10.44
CA ILE A 30 4.44 6.45 11.55
C ILE A 30 3.03 6.93 11.23
N LYS A 31 2.04 6.07 11.41
CA LYS A 31 0.63 6.48 11.32
C LYS A 31 0.38 7.56 12.36
N SER A 32 -0.11 8.72 11.91
CA SER A 32 -0.47 9.81 12.81
C SER A 32 -1.98 9.87 13.03
N THR A 33 -2.72 10.01 11.94
CA THR A 33 -4.13 10.37 11.94
C THR A 33 -4.87 9.63 10.83
N GLU A 34 -6.18 9.48 10.99
CA GLU A 34 -7.08 8.90 10.00
C GLU A 34 -8.41 9.64 10.02
N GLY A 35 -8.88 10.08 8.85
CA GLY A 35 -10.11 10.87 8.77
C GLY A 35 -10.07 12.11 9.68
N GLU A 36 -11.23 12.58 10.11
CA GLU A 36 -11.36 13.87 10.81
C GLU A 36 -10.98 13.84 12.29
N SER A 37 -10.82 12.66 12.90
CA SER A 37 -10.75 12.56 14.36
C SER A 37 -9.84 11.48 14.93
N PHE A 38 -9.55 10.40 14.19
CA PHE A 38 -8.72 9.33 14.74
C PHE A 38 -7.26 9.77 14.82
N VAL A 39 -6.62 9.46 15.96
CA VAL A 39 -5.18 9.63 16.19
C VAL A 39 -4.65 8.27 16.61
N ALA A 40 -3.59 7.78 15.96
CA ALA A 40 -2.99 6.50 16.33
C ALA A 40 -2.41 6.59 17.75
N GLN A 41 -2.70 5.60 18.57
CA GLN A 41 -2.31 5.59 19.99
C GLN A 41 -0.79 5.61 20.15
N VAL A 42 -0.07 4.93 19.25
CA VAL A 42 1.39 4.87 19.30
C VAL A 42 2.08 6.15 18.82
N PHE A 43 1.38 7.04 18.09
CA PHE A 43 2.01 8.08 17.29
C PHE A 43 2.96 8.98 18.09
N ALA A 44 2.47 9.62 19.15
CA ALA A 44 3.27 10.58 19.92
C ALA A 44 4.54 9.94 20.51
N SER A 45 4.40 8.71 21.03
CA SER A 45 5.50 7.95 21.61
C SER A 45 6.52 7.55 20.56
N TYR A 46 6.06 7.03 19.41
CA TYR A 46 6.94 6.58 18.32
C TYR A 46 7.61 7.76 17.61
N TRP A 47 6.91 8.89 17.49
CA TRP A 47 7.45 10.12 16.91
C TRP A 47 8.70 10.57 17.66
N GLU A 48 8.65 10.60 18.99
CA GLU A 48 9.80 11.01 19.82
C GLU A 48 10.89 9.94 19.87
N GLN A 49 10.52 8.66 20.05
CA GLN A 49 11.50 7.57 20.15
C GLN A 49 12.27 7.34 18.85
N THR A 50 11.63 7.50 17.69
CA THR A 50 12.28 7.38 16.37
C THR A 50 13.41 8.41 16.25
N LYS A 51 13.14 9.68 16.59
CA LYS A 51 14.14 10.74 16.56
C LYS A 51 15.24 10.52 17.60
N ALA A 52 14.87 10.12 18.82
CA ALA A 52 15.83 9.86 19.89
C ALA A 52 16.84 8.74 19.54
N ASN A 53 16.45 7.79 18.70
CA ASN A 53 17.32 6.73 18.20
C ASN A 53 18.05 7.08 16.89
N GLY A 54 17.97 8.33 16.44
CA GLY A 54 18.70 8.83 15.28
C GLY A 54 18.12 8.43 13.92
N LEU A 55 16.92 7.85 13.88
CA LEU A 55 16.21 7.57 12.64
C LEU A 55 15.53 8.84 12.11
N ILE A 56 15.45 8.96 10.79
CA ILE A 56 14.60 9.96 10.15
C ILE A 56 13.14 9.54 10.33
N ARG A 57 12.28 10.44 10.82
CA ARG A 57 10.86 10.16 11.05
C ARG A 57 9.98 10.82 10.00
N GLY A 58 8.90 10.14 9.62
CA GLY A 58 7.83 10.67 8.79
C GLY A 58 6.47 10.34 9.40
N ALA A 59 5.45 11.11 9.06
CA ALA A 59 4.10 10.93 9.58
C ALA A 59 3.13 10.83 8.41
N TYR A 60 2.28 9.80 8.41
CA TYR A 60 1.23 9.64 7.40
C TYR A 60 -0.17 9.85 7.95
N HIS A 61 -1.04 10.34 7.07
CA HIS A 61 -2.47 10.50 7.27
C HIS A 61 -3.22 9.51 6.38
N PHE A 62 -3.97 8.58 6.97
CA PHE A 62 -4.86 7.69 6.20
C PHE A 62 -6.09 8.48 5.75
N PHE A 63 -6.18 8.75 4.45
CA PHE A 63 -7.22 9.58 3.88
C PHE A 63 -8.58 8.87 3.87
N LYS A 64 -9.63 9.56 4.32
CA LYS A 64 -11.03 9.12 4.22
C LYS A 64 -11.75 9.99 3.18
N PRO A 65 -11.98 9.47 1.96
CA PRO A 65 -12.60 10.25 0.90
C PRO A 65 -14.01 10.74 1.22
N ASP A 66 -14.76 10.03 2.08
CA ASP A 66 -16.12 10.40 2.47
C ASP A 66 -16.17 11.63 3.39
N SER A 67 -15.08 11.90 4.09
CA SER A 67 -14.93 12.97 5.07
C SER A 67 -14.46 14.29 4.45
N ASP A 68 -14.59 15.38 5.22
CA ASP A 68 -14.12 16.70 4.83
C ASP A 68 -12.57 16.71 4.73
N PRO A 69 -11.99 16.98 3.54
CA PRO A 69 -10.54 16.93 3.35
C PRO A 69 -9.79 18.07 4.05
N ILE A 70 -10.42 19.24 4.23
CA ILE A 70 -9.81 20.39 4.91
C ILE A 70 -9.74 20.11 6.42
N LYS A 71 -10.80 19.53 7.01
CA LYS A 71 -10.76 19.11 8.42
C LYS A 71 -9.74 17.99 8.66
N GLN A 72 -9.62 17.04 7.74
CA GLN A 72 -8.57 16.02 7.76
C GLN A 72 -7.17 16.63 7.77
N ALA A 73 -6.93 17.65 6.92
CA ALA A 73 -5.67 18.37 6.86
C ALA A 73 -5.33 19.07 8.18
N TYR A 74 -6.27 19.84 8.74
CA TYR A 74 -6.03 20.50 10.04
C TYR A 74 -5.94 19.51 11.20
N HIS A 75 -6.62 18.36 11.14
CA HIS A 75 -6.46 17.29 12.12
C HIS A 75 -5.04 16.71 12.09
N PHE A 76 -4.48 16.47 10.89
CA PHE A 76 -3.07 16.10 10.75
C PHE A 76 -2.14 17.19 11.34
N LEU A 77 -2.30 18.46 10.94
CA LEU A 77 -1.44 19.58 11.40
C LEU A 77 -1.56 19.86 12.89
N LYS A 78 -2.69 19.52 13.51
CA LYS A 78 -2.86 19.62 14.97
C LYS A 78 -1.96 18.63 15.70
N ASN A 79 -1.81 17.42 15.16
CA ASN A 79 -1.11 16.31 15.82
C ASN A 79 0.36 16.21 15.37
N VAL A 80 0.70 16.67 14.17
CA VAL A 80 2.05 16.56 13.60
C VAL A 80 2.70 17.93 13.51
N LYS A 81 3.83 18.10 14.20
CA LYS A 81 4.68 19.29 14.11
C LYS A 81 6.01 18.92 13.49
N LEU A 82 6.17 19.23 12.21
CA LEU A 82 7.37 18.94 11.45
C LEU A 82 8.53 19.83 11.87
N GLN A 83 9.72 19.24 11.90
CA GLN A 83 10.98 19.91 12.15
C GLN A 83 11.94 19.65 11.00
N SER A 84 12.99 20.46 10.91
CA SER A 84 14.06 20.22 9.93
C SER A 84 14.63 18.81 10.10
N GLY A 85 14.68 18.06 8.99
CA GLY A 85 15.14 16.67 8.97
C GLY A 85 14.04 15.61 9.06
N ASP A 86 12.80 15.99 9.41
CA ASP A 86 11.64 15.10 9.29
C ASP A 86 11.22 14.97 7.82
N LEU A 87 10.63 13.84 7.43
CA LEU A 87 10.07 13.68 6.08
C LEU A 87 8.89 14.65 5.87
N PRO A 88 8.63 15.07 4.61
CA PRO A 88 7.41 15.81 4.26
C PRO A 88 6.13 15.09 4.73
N PRO A 89 5.00 15.82 4.89
CA PRO A 89 3.71 15.20 5.18
C PRO A 89 3.39 14.09 4.17
N ILE A 90 2.83 12.98 4.64
CA ILE A 90 2.48 11.86 3.78
C ILE A 90 0.96 11.71 3.75
N LEU A 91 0.38 11.79 2.55
CA LEU A 91 -1.03 11.49 2.32
C LEU A 91 -1.16 10.07 1.80
N ASP A 92 -1.78 9.20 2.59
CA ASP A 92 -2.07 7.82 2.22
C ASP A 92 -3.45 7.76 1.55
N ILE A 93 -3.44 7.48 0.24
CA ILE A 93 -4.63 7.38 -0.61
C ILE A 93 -4.72 5.95 -1.16
N GLU A 94 -5.52 5.13 -0.48
CA GLU A 94 -5.65 3.72 -0.82
C GLU A 94 -7.09 3.16 -0.75
N THR A 95 -8.08 4.03 -0.50
CA THR A 95 -9.50 3.66 -0.48
C THR A 95 -10.34 4.67 -1.26
N MET A 96 -11.44 4.20 -1.87
CA MET A 96 -12.40 5.06 -2.58
C MET A 96 -13.45 5.65 -1.64
N GLY A 97 -13.62 5.08 -0.44
CA GLY A 97 -14.83 5.33 0.34
C GLY A 97 -16.07 5.01 -0.49
N THR A 98 -17.03 5.93 -0.49
CA THR A 98 -18.27 5.89 -1.30
C THR A 98 -18.28 6.89 -2.46
N VAL A 99 -17.19 7.65 -2.65
CA VAL A 99 -17.11 8.69 -3.68
C VAL A 99 -16.48 8.18 -4.99
N ASP A 100 -16.75 8.87 -6.10
CA ASP A 100 -16.12 8.59 -7.38
C ASP A 100 -14.65 9.07 -7.44
N ALA A 101 -13.93 8.62 -8.47
CA ALA A 101 -12.51 8.94 -8.66
C ALA A 101 -12.25 10.45 -8.77
N LYS A 102 -13.11 11.18 -9.47
CA LYS A 102 -12.96 12.63 -9.65
C LYS A 102 -13.09 13.35 -8.31
N THR A 103 -14.13 13.02 -7.54
CA THR A 103 -14.40 13.59 -6.23
C THR A 103 -13.28 13.28 -5.24
N LEU A 104 -12.77 12.05 -5.25
CA LEU A 104 -11.61 11.68 -4.43
C LEU A 104 -10.39 12.53 -4.79
N CYS A 105 -10.08 12.67 -6.08
CA CYS A 105 -8.95 13.48 -6.53
C CYS A 105 -9.12 14.96 -6.17
N ASP A 106 -10.32 15.52 -6.32
CA ASP A 106 -10.63 16.89 -5.94
C ASP A 106 -10.45 17.10 -4.44
N ARG A 107 -10.92 16.16 -3.60
CA ARG A 107 -10.75 16.21 -2.14
C ARG A 107 -9.29 16.01 -1.71
N ALA A 108 -8.56 15.09 -2.35
CA ALA A 108 -7.14 14.90 -2.07
C ALA A 108 -6.32 16.16 -2.40
N ALA A 109 -6.63 16.83 -3.52
CA ALA A 109 -6.01 18.11 -3.87
C ALA A 109 -6.28 19.19 -2.80
N GLN A 110 -7.49 19.28 -2.26
CA GLN A 110 -7.80 20.23 -1.17
C GLN A 110 -6.98 19.95 0.10
N TRP A 111 -6.75 18.68 0.46
CA TRP A 111 -5.87 18.33 1.58
C TRP A 111 -4.43 18.74 1.33
N ILE A 112 -3.94 18.48 0.11
CA ILE A 112 -2.58 18.83 -0.34
C ILE A 112 -2.35 20.34 -0.32
N ASP A 113 -3.31 21.12 -0.84
CA ASP A 113 -3.24 22.59 -0.87
C ASP A 113 -3.07 23.17 0.54
N VAL A 114 -3.78 22.61 1.53
CA VAL A 114 -3.62 23.01 2.94
C VAL A 114 -2.22 22.65 3.46
N MET A 115 -1.69 21.46 3.14
CA MET A 115 -0.33 21.11 3.57
C MET A 115 0.73 22.02 2.95
N GLU A 116 0.67 22.26 1.64
CA GLU A 116 1.65 23.12 0.96
C GLU A 116 1.61 24.54 1.52
N LYS A 117 0.41 25.07 1.76
CA LYS A 117 0.22 26.40 2.37
C LYS A 117 0.75 26.49 3.80
N GLU A 118 0.40 25.54 4.66
CA GLU A 118 0.66 25.65 6.11
C GLU A 118 2.06 25.14 6.50
N THR A 119 2.69 24.29 5.67
CA THR A 119 3.99 23.69 5.98
C THR A 119 5.10 24.13 5.03
N GLY A 120 4.77 24.61 3.84
CA GLY A 120 5.73 24.89 2.77
C GLY A 120 6.35 23.63 2.14
N PHE A 121 5.91 22.44 2.55
CA PHE A 121 6.35 21.17 1.98
C PHE A 121 5.34 20.66 0.96
N ARG A 122 5.85 20.10 -0.14
CA ARG A 122 5.06 19.26 -1.05
C ARG A 122 4.86 17.89 -0.42
N PRO A 123 3.61 17.44 -0.17
CA PRO A 123 3.35 16.14 0.45
C PRO A 123 3.85 14.98 -0.42
N ILE A 124 4.26 13.89 0.24
CA ILE A 124 4.45 12.59 -0.42
C ILE A 124 3.09 11.91 -0.52
N ILE A 125 2.77 11.36 -1.68
CA ILE A 125 1.56 10.56 -1.87
C ILE A 125 1.93 9.09 -1.72
N TYR A 126 1.28 8.40 -0.79
CA TYR A 126 1.32 6.95 -0.68
C TYR A 126 0.12 6.33 -1.40
N THR A 127 0.39 5.27 -2.16
CA THR A 127 -0.63 4.50 -2.87
C THR A 127 -0.06 3.17 -3.38
N TYR A 128 -0.86 2.37 -4.07
CA TYR A 128 -0.42 1.16 -4.78
C TYR A 128 -0.97 1.11 -6.22
N PRO A 129 -0.30 0.41 -7.17
CA PRO A 129 -0.62 0.50 -8.60
C PRO A 129 -2.08 0.20 -8.94
N GLY A 130 -2.63 -0.87 -8.36
CA GLY A 130 -4.00 -1.29 -8.62
C GLY A 130 -5.07 -0.34 -8.08
N PHE A 131 -4.79 0.44 -7.04
CA PHE A 131 -5.70 1.48 -6.59
C PHE A 131 -5.65 2.69 -7.51
N TRP A 132 -4.44 3.15 -7.84
CA TRP A 132 -4.28 4.33 -8.67
C TRP A 132 -4.83 4.15 -10.09
N GLN A 133 -4.80 2.92 -10.63
CA GLN A 133 -5.45 2.59 -11.89
C GLN A 133 -6.96 2.87 -11.85
N LYS A 134 -7.63 2.69 -10.71
CA LYS A 134 -9.06 3.01 -10.54
C LYS A 134 -9.32 4.52 -10.55
N LEU A 135 -8.37 5.30 -10.01
CA LEU A 135 -8.45 6.77 -10.09
C LEU A 135 -8.23 7.27 -11.52
N ASN A 136 -7.45 6.54 -12.31
CA ASN A 136 -7.16 6.80 -13.72
C ASN A 136 -6.80 8.28 -13.99
N THR A 137 -5.90 8.82 -13.17
CA THR A 137 -5.51 10.24 -13.23
C THR A 137 -4.00 10.40 -13.26
N THR A 138 -3.54 11.45 -13.92
CA THR A 138 -2.15 11.93 -13.93
C THR A 138 -1.97 13.22 -13.14
N ARG A 139 -3.03 13.77 -12.51
CA ARG A 139 -3.04 15.07 -11.83
C ARG A 139 -1.92 15.26 -10.79
N PHE A 140 -1.42 14.16 -10.22
CA PHE A 140 -0.47 14.17 -9.12
C PHE A 140 0.94 13.70 -9.52
N SER A 141 1.22 13.49 -10.81
CA SER A 141 2.48 12.91 -11.31
C SER A 141 3.77 13.66 -10.94
N ASP A 142 3.66 14.94 -10.59
CA ASP A 142 4.80 15.77 -10.17
C ASP A 142 5.11 15.67 -8.66
N TYR A 143 4.17 15.17 -7.87
CA TYR A 143 4.37 14.97 -6.42
C TYR A 143 5.35 13.82 -6.13
N PRO A 144 6.07 13.86 -5.00
CA PRO A 144 6.81 12.70 -4.52
C PRO A 144 5.88 11.49 -4.33
N LEU A 145 6.30 10.32 -4.83
CA LEU A 145 5.55 9.08 -4.73
C LEU A 145 6.22 8.13 -3.72
N TRP A 146 5.43 7.64 -2.78
CA TRP A 146 5.71 6.44 -2.01
C TRP A 146 4.82 5.31 -2.54
N ILE A 147 5.40 4.35 -3.25
CA ILE A 147 4.64 3.29 -3.92
C ILE A 147 4.69 1.99 -3.12
N ALA A 148 3.54 1.40 -2.83
CA ALA A 148 3.43 0.04 -2.32
C ALA A 148 3.27 -0.94 -3.47
N HIS A 149 4.28 -1.78 -3.67
CA HIS A 149 4.24 -2.80 -4.72
C HIS A 149 5.11 -3.99 -4.35
N TYR A 150 4.46 -5.05 -3.84
CA TYR A 150 5.14 -6.26 -3.38
C TYR A 150 5.42 -7.16 -4.57
N THR A 151 6.64 -7.08 -5.09
CA THR A 151 7.05 -7.75 -6.33
C THR A 151 8.46 -8.28 -6.22
N THR A 152 8.79 -9.28 -7.05
CA THR A 152 10.15 -9.77 -7.25
C THR A 152 10.85 -9.07 -8.42
N ALA A 153 10.20 -8.11 -9.08
CA ALA A 153 10.83 -7.30 -10.11
C ALA A 153 11.87 -6.34 -9.51
N GLU A 154 12.87 -5.96 -10.31
CA GLU A 154 13.94 -5.05 -9.88
C GLU A 154 13.44 -3.63 -9.56
N GLN A 155 12.28 -3.24 -10.08
CA GLN A 155 11.66 -1.93 -9.87
C GLN A 155 10.13 -2.07 -9.68
N PRO A 156 9.50 -1.18 -8.90
CA PRO A 156 8.06 -1.16 -8.74
C PRO A 156 7.35 -0.67 -10.00
N MET A 157 6.09 -1.07 -10.17
CA MET A 157 5.22 -0.46 -11.16
C MET A 157 4.83 0.94 -10.69
N ILE A 158 5.02 1.93 -11.56
CA ILE A 158 4.75 3.34 -11.25
C ILE A 158 3.48 3.75 -12.01
N PRO A 159 2.35 4.03 -11.33
CA PRO A 159 1.10 4.39 -11.99
C PRO A 159 1.07 5.89 -12.35
N GLY A 160 -0.07 6.36 -12.86
CA GLY A 160 -0.46 7.78 -12.73
C GLY A 160 0.43 8.81 -13.41
N GLY A 161 1.25 8.42 -14.39
CA GLY A 161 2.16 9.32 -15.08
C GLY A 161 3.38 9.77 -14.26
N TRP A 162 3.58 9.24 -13.05
CA TRP A 162 4.83 9.47 -12.31
C TRP A 162 6.02 8.92 -13.10
N LYS A 163 7.09 9.70 -13.17
CA LYS A 163 8.34 9.28 -13.81
C LYS A 163 9.24 8.45 -12.90
N THR A 164 9.02 8.54 -11.58
CA THR A 164 9.85 7.90 -10.57
C THR A 164 9.15 7.85 -9.21
N TRP A 165 9.75 7.13 -8.26
CA TRP A 165 9.33 7.00 -6.87
C TRP A 165 10.45 7.47 -5.93
N VAL A 166 10.08 7.89 -4.73
CA VAL A 166 11.03 8.30 -3.66
C VAL A 166 11.15 7.20 -2.62
N LEU A 167 10.02 6.63 -2.21
CA LEU A 167 9.95 5.49 -1.32
C LEU A 167 9.25 4.32 -2.05
N TRP A 168 9.73 3.10 -1.80
CA TRP A 168 9.08 1.88 -2.27
C TRP A 168 8.84 0.94 -1.10
N GLN A 169 7.58 0.72 -0.74
CA GLN A 169 7.18 -0.33 0.18
C GLN A 169 7.16 -1.65 -0.60
N PHE A 170 8.13 -2.51 -0.32
CA PHE A 170 8.35 -3.72 -1.12
C PHE A 170 7.87 -5.00 -0.43
N THR A 171 7.56 -4.95 0.87
CA THR A 171 6.98 -6.07 1.62
C THR A 171 6.29 -5.59 2.89
N ASP A 172 5.25 -6.32 3.30
CA ASP A 172 4.54 -6.24 4.58
C ASP A 172 4.94 -7.36 5.57
N GLN A 173 5.82 -8.27 5.14
CA GLN A 173 6.25 -9.44 5.92
C GLN A 173 7.72 -9.34 6.36
N GLY A 174 8.26 -8.11 6.39
CA GLY A 174 9.63 -7.88 6.83
C GLY A 174 9.87 -8.38 8.24
N GLN A 175 11.04 -8.96 8.47
CA GLN A 175 11.52 -9.32 9.80
C GLN A 175 12.58 -8.30 10.22
N VAL A 176 12.22 -7.44 11.16
CA VAL A 176 13.08 -6.36 11.67
C VAL A 176 13.27 -6.54 13.16
N GLU A 177 14.52 -6.53 13.61
CA GLU A 177 14.84 -6.66 15.03
C GLU A 177 14.18 -5.54 15.84
N GLY A 178 13.56 -5.90 16.96
CA GLY A 178 12.80 -4.97 17.80
C GLY A 178 11.30 -4.88 17.47
N ILE A 179 10.83 -5.56 16.42
CA ILE A 179 9.41 -5.64 16.05
C ILE A 179 8.97 -7.10 16.00
N SER A 180 7.83 -7.40 16.63
CA SER A 180 7.25 -8.75 16.59
C SER A 180 6.35 -8.92 15.37
N GLY A 181 6.53 -10.03 14.63
CA GLY A 181 5.72 -10.33 13.45
C GLY A 181 6.23 -9.66 12.17
N GLY A 182 5.41 -9.70 11.12
CA GLY A 182 5.70 -8.98 9.87
C GLY A 182 5.54 -7.47 10.05
N VAL A 183 6.46 -6.71 9.47
CA VAL A 183 6.39 -5.25 9.38
C VAL A 183 6.59 -4.79 7.95
N ASP A 184 5.97 -3.68 7.61
CA ASP A 184 6.15 -3.00 6.34
C ASP A 184 7.58 -2.45 6.21
N VAL A 185 8.27 -2.81 5.13
CA VAL A 185 9.65 -2.40 4.85
C VAL A 185 9.72 -1.62 3.55
N ASN A 186 10.44 -0.51 3.63
CA ASN A 186 10.54 0.51 2.61
C ASN A 186 11.98 0.66 2.13
N LEU A 187 12.14 1.00 0.86
CA LEU A 187 13.41 1.38 0.26
C LEU A 187 13.40 2.85 -0.12
N PHE A 188 14.52 3.52 0.15
CA PHE A 188 14.90 4.78 -0.46
C PHE A 188 16.20 4.56 -1.24
N GLU A 189 16.28 5.04 -2.47
CA GLU A 189 17.51 4.94 -3.26
C GLU A 189 18.28 6.26 -3.23
N SER A 190 19.48 6.23 -2.65
CA SER A 190 20.40 7.35 -2.70
C SER A 190 20.94 7.53 -4.11
N ILE A 191 21.10 8.78 -4.54
CA ILE A 191 21.67 9.12 -5.86
C ILE A 191 23.04 9.78 -5.66
N ARG A 192 24.00 9.47 -6.52
CA ARG A 192 25.38 9.98 -6.47
C ARG A 192 25.97 10.11 -7.87
N LYS A 193 27.19 10.66 -7.94
CA LYS A 193 27.96 10.78 -9.18
C LYS A 193 28.02 9.45 -9.94
N GLY A 194 27.75 9.52 -11.23
CA GLY A 194 27.70 8.37 -12.14
C GLY A 194 26.29 7.79 -12.35
N ASP A 195 25.35 8.06 -11.44
CA ASP A 195 23.96 7.62 -11.60
C ASP A 195 23.27 8.37 -12.75
N LYS A 196 22.24 7.74 -13.33
CA LYS A 196 21.46 8.29 -14.45
C LYS A 196 19.96 8.03 -14.29
N GLY A 197 19.14 8.81 -14.99
CA GLY A 197 17.69 8.61 -15.12
C GLY A 197 16.84 9.68 -14.43
N THR A 198 15.54 9.43 -14.35
CA THR A 198 14.52 10.39 -13.91
C THR A 198 14.71 10.87 -12.47
N LYS A 199 15.30 10.03 -11.60
CA LYS A 199 15.67 10.41 -10.24
C LYS A 199 16.75 11.50 -10.21
N VAL A 200 17.75 11.41 -11.09
CA VAL A 200 18.81 12.42 -11.21
C VAL A 200 18.23 13.73 -11.75
N GLU A 201 17.40 13.65 -12.79
CA GLU A 201 16.69 14.81 -13.36
C GLU A 201 15.90 15.56 -12.28
N LYS A 202 15.22 14.81 -11.38
CA LYS A 202 14.48 15.40 -10.26
C LYS A 202 15.39 16.12 -9.26
N ILE A 203 16.55 15.54 -8.90
CA ILE A 203 17.53 16.21 -8.01
C ILE A 203 18.12 17.45 -8.67
N GLN A 204 18.46 17.41 -9.96
CA GLN A 204 18.96 18.58 -10.70
C GLN A 204 17.93 19.72 -10.66
N ASN A 205 16.66 19.44 -10.95
CA ASN A 205 15.59 20.44 -10.83
C ASN A 205 15.47 21.01 -9.41
N LEU A 206 15.49 20.15 -8.38
CA LEU A 206 15.42 20.59 -6.98
C LEU A 206 16.60 21.48 -6.59
N LEU A 207 17.83 21.12 -6.98
CA LEU A 207 19.02 21.94 -6.74
C LEU A 207 18.89 23.31 -7.39
N LYS A 208 18.50 23.35 -8.67
CA LYS A 208 18.31 24.60 -9.42
C LYS A 208 17.26 25.48 -8.73
N ASN A 209 16.14 24.90 -8.30
CA ASN A 209 15.08 25.63 -7.60
C ASN A 209 15.52 26.13 -6.22
N GLN A 210 16.48 25.47 -5.58
CA GLN A 210 17.11 25.91 -4.32
C GLN A 210 18.26 26.92 -4.56
N GLY A 211 18.45 27.39 -5.80
CA GLY A 211 19.48 28.36 -6.18
C GLY A 211 20.88 27.78 -6.37
N HIS A 212 21.00 26.45 -6.47
CA HIS A 212 22.26 25.74 -6.70
C HIS A 212 22.27 25.20 -8.13
N ASP A 213 23.01 25.86 -9.04
CA ASP A 213 23.05 25.47 -10.45
C ASP A 213 23.77 24.11 -10.66
N PRO A 214 23.05 23.04 -11.07
CA PRO A 214 23.65 21.74 -11.33
C PRO A 214 24.26 21.64 -12.75
N GLY A 215 24.13 22.68 -13.57
CA GLY A 215 24.39 22.64 -15.01
C GLY A 215 23.16 22.19 -15.81
N ILE A 216 23.39 21.47 -16.91
CA ILE A 216 22.32 20.97 -17.78
C ILE A 216 21.51 19.92 -17.01
N ILE A 217 20.17 20.02 -17.10
CA ILE A 217 19.24 19.03 -16.56
C ILE A 217 19.07 17.93 -17.61
N ASP A 218 19.93 16.92 -17.54
CA ASP A 218 20.06 15.84 -18.53
C ASP A 218 19.82 14.45 -17.92
N GLY A 219 19.51 14.38 -16.62
CA GLY A 219 19.35 13.13 -15.90
C GLY A 219 20.66 12.35 -15.75
N SER A 220 21.83 12.98 -15.93
CA SER A 220 23.14 12.38 -15.69
C SER A 220 23.86 13.06 -14.53
N PHE A 221 24.23 12.28 -13.50
CA PHE A 221 24.85 12.85 -12.31
C PHE A 221 26.35 13.04 -12.56
N GLY A 222 26.68 14.17 -13.21
CA GLY A 222 28.05 14.60 -13.47
C GLY A 222 28.66 15.48 -12.38
N THR A 223 29.85 16.02 -12.67
CA THR A 223 30.60 16.90 -11.75
C THR A 223 29.85 18.20 -11.41
N GLY A 224 29.07 18.74 -12.35
CA GLY A 224 28.22 19.92 -12.11
C GLY A 224 27.19 19.67 -11.01
N THR A 225 26.39 18.61 -11.17
CA THR A 225 25.41 18.14 -10.17
C THR A 225 26.06 17.86 -8.82
N GLU A 226 27.20 17.17 -8.79
CA GLU A 226 27.95 16.89 -7.55
C GLU A 226 28.38 18.18 -6.84
N THR A 227 28.96 19.12 -7.58
CA THR A 227 29.43 20.40 -7.03
C THR A 227 28.27 21.21 -6.45
N ALA A 228 27.14 21.27 -7.17
CA ALA A 228 25.94 21.95 -6.70
C ALA A 228 25.37 21.31 -5.43
N LEU A 229 25.35 19.97 -5.39
CA LEU A 229 24.86 19.23 -4.24
C LEU A 229 25.74 19.42 -3.00
N ILE A 230 27.07 19.39 -3.15
CA ILE A 230 28.01 19.66 -2.05
C ILE A 230 27.80 21.08 -1.51
N LYS A 231 27.66 22.09 -2.38
CA LYS A 231 27.37 23.47 -1.96
C LYS A 231 26.05 23.57 -1.20
N PHE A 232 25.02 22.88 -1.68
CA PHE A 232 23.73 22.81 -1.00
C PHE A 232 23.86 22.16 0.38
N GLN A 233 24.55 21.02 0.48
CA GLN A 233 24.79 20.31 1.74
C GLN A 233 25.53 21.20 2.73
N GLN A 234 26.59 21.91 2.31
CA GLN A 234 27.31 22.86 3.15
C GLN A 234 26.40 24.00 3.64
N LYS A 235 25.60 24.60 2.75
CA LYS A 235 24.65 25.66 3.10
C LYS A 235 23.62 25.21 4.12
N LYS A 236 23.12 23.99 4.00
CA LYS A 236 22.15 23.38 4.94
C LYS A 236 22.81 22.68 6.14
N GLN A 237 24.14 22.80 6.31
CA GLN A 237 24.92 22.19 7.40
C GLN A 237 24.75 20.67 7.49
N LEU A 238 24.59 20.03 6.34
CA LEU A 238 24.59 18.58 6.18
C LEU A 238 26.00 18.08 5.91
N GLN A 239 26.18 16.76 6.00
CA GLN A 239 27.39 16.12 5.49
C GLN A 239 27.54 16.42 4.00
N ALA A 240 28.65 17.07 3.64
CA ALA A 240 28.94 17.53 2.28
C ALA A 240 29.69 16.47 1.47
N ASP A 241 29.06 15.31 1.27
CA ASP A 241 29.64 14.12 0.64
C ASP A 241 29.28 13.97 -0.85
N GLY A 242 28.48 14.86 -1.41
CA GLY A 242 28.03 14.79 -2.79
C GLY A 242 27.04 13.65 -3.06
N VAL A 243 26.44 13.08 -2.01
CA VAL A 243 25.42 12.02 -2.10
C VAL A 243 24.05 12.57 -1.73
N ALA A 244 23.08 12.40 -2.64
CA ALA A 244 21.68 12.69 -2.39
C ALA A 244 21.05 11.52 -1.60
N GLY A 245 21.51 11.34 -0.36
CA GLY A 245 20.91 10.44 0.62
C GLY A 245 19.62 11.03 1.21
N LEU A 246 18.99 10.29 2.13
CA LEU A 246 17.67 10.67 2.66
C LEU A 246 17.67 12.05 3.33
N LYS A 247 18.70 12.40 4.13
CA LYS A 247 18.83 13.73 4.75
C LYS A 247 18.92 14.85 3.70
N THR A 248 19.75 14.65 2.67
CA THR A 248 19.91 15.61 1.58
C THR A 248 18.61 15.77 0.78
N TRP A 249 17.94 14.66 0.46
CA TRP A 249 16.67 14.67 -0.26
C TRP A 249 15.58 15.40 0.52
N THR A 250 15.43 15.10 1.81
CA THR A 250 14.47 15.79 2.69
C THR A 250 14.74 17.29 2.75
N ALA A 251 16.01 17.70 2.86
CA ALA A 251 16.35 19.12 2.87
C ALA A 251 16.04 19.82 1.54
N LEU A 252 16.21 19.14 0.40
CA LEU A 252 15.88 19.68 -0.93
C LEU A 252 14.38 19.91 -1.12
N MET A 253 13.55 19.12 -0.43
CA MET A 253 12.08 19.21 -0.44
C MET A 253 11.52 20.28 0.51
N GLY A 254 12.36 20.87 1.37
CA GLY A 254 11.97 21.92 2.29
C GLY A 254 11.54 23.21 1.59
N PRO A 255 10.86 24.11 2.32
CA PRO A 255 10.43 25.41 1.79
C PRO A 255 11.61 26.14 1.15
N TYR A 256 11.37 26.66 -0.06
CA TYR A 256 12.38 27.41 -0.81
C TYR A 256 12.89 28.59 0.03
N ASP A 257 14.20 28.86 -0.03
CA ASP A 257 14.73 30.13 0.46
C ASP A 257 14.25 31.24 -0.53
N SER A 258 12.99 31.67 -0.38
CA SER A 258 12.27 32.77 -1.06
C SER A 258 12.15 32.74 -2.60
N PHE A 259 10.92 32.61 -3.14
CA PHE A 259 10.46 33.41 -4.29
C PHE A 259 8.92 33.44 -4.43
N VAL A 260 8.40 34.62 -4.81
CA VAL A 260 7.00 34.96 -5.11
C VAL A 260 6.61 34.38 -6.47
N LEU A 261 5.43 33.75 -6.59
CA LEU A 261 4.93 33.21 -7.86
C LEU A 261 4.47 34.32 -8.82
N PRO A 262 4.78 34.27 -10.13
CA PRO A 262 4.08 35.03 -11.14
C PRO A 262 2.72 34.38 -11.43
N VAL A 263 1.65 35.18 -11.40
CA VAL A 263 0.29 34.77 -11.80
C VAL A 263 0.25 34.63 -13.32
N GLY A 264 0.01 33.41 -13.81
CA GLY A 264 -0.18 33.11 -15.24
C GLY A 264 -1.66 32.87 -15.56
N THR A 265 -2.15 33.59 -16.56
CA THR A 265 -3.53 33.65 -17.06
C THR A 265 -3.98 32.38 -17.79
N VAL A 266 -5.27 32.05 -17.67
CA VAL A 266 -5.94 30.89 -18.28
C VAL A 266 -6.43 31.25 -19.70
N GLU A 267 -6.24 30.37 -20.68
CA GLU A 267 -6.95 30.39 -21.97
C GLU A 267 -7.60 29.01 -22.28
N PRO A 268 -8.69 28.96 -23.07
CA PRO A 268 -9.69 27.89 -23.02
C PRO A 268 -9.46 26.72 -23.99
N THR A 269 -10.09 25.59 -23.66
CA THR A 269 -10.06 24.27 -24.33
C THR A 269 -10.99 24.21 -25.57
N PRO A 270 -10.64 23.49 -26.66
CA PRO A 270 -11.58 23.19 -27.75
C PRO A 270 -12.32 21.85 -27.57
N GLU A 271 -13.58 21.81 -28.04
CA GLU A 271 -14.53 20.68 -28.08
C GLU A 271 -14.15 19.57 -29.09
N PRO A 272 -14.55 18.29 -28.86
CA PRO A 272 -14.50 17.25 -29.88
C PRO A 272 -15.88 16.91 -30.50
N THR A 273 -15.87 16.68 -31.82
CA THR A 273 -16.99 16.22 -32.69
C THR A 273 -16.95 14.68 -32.88
N PRO A 274 -18.08 13.97 -33.13
CA PRO A 274 -18.21 12.52 -32.88
C PRO A 274 -18.03 11.62 -34.13
N THR A 275 -18.22 10.29 -33.97
CA THR A 275 -18.75 9.24 -34.92
C THR A 275 -17.87 7.94 -34.96
N PRO A 276 -18.34 6.70 -35.28
CA PRO A 276 -19.64 6.01 -35.15
C PRO A 276 -19.59 4.65 -34.38
N GLU A 277 -20.78 4.05 -34.23
CA GLU A 277 -21.14 2.76 -33.62
C GLU A 277 -21.03 1.54 -34.58
N PRO A 278 -20.93 0.29 -34.09
CA PRO A 278 -21.48 -0.87 -34.80
C PRO A 278 -22.45 -1.73 -33.94
N THR A 279 -23.53 -2.21 -34.59
CA THR A 279 -24.60 -3.10 -34.06
C THR A 279 -24.44 -4.56 -34.61
N PRO A 280 -25.26 -5.58 -34.25
CA PRO A 280 -24.82 -6.81 -33.55
C PRO A 280 -25.17 -8.14 -34.28
N GLU A 281 -24.84 -9.32 -33.71
CA GLU A 281 -25.46 -10.62 -34.08
C GLU A 281 -25.62 -11.59 -32.87
N PRO A 282 -26.52 -12.62 -32.93
CA PRO A 282 -27.37 -13.03 -31.81
C PRO A 282 -27.11 -14.42 -31.17
N THR A 283 -27.86 -14.61 -30.08
CA THR A 283 -27.88 -15.57 -28.94
C THR A 283 -28.07 -17.09 -29.14
N LEU A 284 -27.66 -17.85 -28.10
CA LEU A 284 -28.30 -19.09 -27.60
C LEU A 284 -28.56 -18.99 -26.07
N PRO A 285 -29.71 -19.41 -25.51
CA PRO A 285 -29.88 -19.68 -24.06
C PRO A 285 -29.70 -21.20 -23.79
N PRO A 286 -29.09 -21.68 -22.67
CA PRO A 286 -29.82 -21.80 -21.38
C PRO A 286 -28.98 -21.96 -20.06
N LEU A 287 -29.73 -22.00 -18.95
CA LEU A 287 -29.45 -22.35 -17.54
C LEU A 287 -28.77 -21.28 -16.65
N PRO A 288 -29.28 -21.03 -15.42
CA PRO A 288 -28.66 -20.09 -14.48
C PRO A 288 -27.41 -20.73 -13.87
N SER A 289 -26.32 -20.69 -14.63
CA SER A 289 -24.99 -21.06 -14.17
C SER A 289 -24.32 -19.83 -13.55
N ILE A 290 -23.90 -19.94 -12.30
CA ILE A 290 -23.02 -18.93 -11.70
C ILE A 290 -21.74 -18.86 -12.53
N GLU A 291 -21.28 -17.65 -12.88
CA GLU A 291 -19.99 -17.48 -13.54
C GLU A 291 -18.86 -17.43 -12.51
N LEU A 292 -17.69 -17.98 -12.83
CA LEU A 292 -16.51 -17.90 -11.96
C LEU A 292 -16.09 -16.45 -11.71
N ILE A 293 -16.32 -15.58 -12.70
CA ILE A 293 -16.14 -14.13 -12.57
C ILE A 293 -17.05 -13.58 -11.48
N ASP A 294 -18.33 -13.94 -11.46
CA ASP A 294 -19.28 -13.42 -10.48
C ASP A 294 -18.98 -13.93 -9.08
N ILE A 295 -18.50 -15.18 -8.95
CA ILE A 295 -17.95 -15.70 -7.69
C ILE A 295 -16.79 -14.82 -7.20
N CYS A 296 -15.85 -14.47 -8.08
CA CYS A 296 -14.72 -13.62 -7.72
C CYS A 296 -15.16 -12.18 -7.35
N LYS A 297 -16.15 -11.61 -8.04
CA LYS A 297 -16.70 -10.27 -7.77
C LYS A 297 -17.35 -10.17 -6.39
N VAL A 298 -18.04 -11.23 -5.95
CA VAL A 298 -18.82 -11.24 -4.69
C VAL A 298 -18.11 -11.95 -3.54
N TYR A 299 -16.86 -12.39 -3.75
CA TYR A 299 -16.03 -13.00 -2.72
C TYR A 299 -15.69 -11.99 -1.60
N LYS A 300 -15.93 -12.39 -0.35
CA LYS A 300 -15.75 -11.59 0.87
C LYS A 300 -14.72 -12.20 1.83
N GLY A 301 -14.08 -13.31 1.46
CA GLY A 301 -13.07 -13.98 2.29
C GLY A 301 -13.62 -14.55 3.59
N ASN A 302 -14.90 -14.94 3.62
CA ASN A 302 -15.45 -15.63 4.77
C ASN A 302 -15.09 -17.14 4.74
N PRO A 303 -15.01 -17.81 5.90
CA PRO A 303 -14.55 -19.20 5.96
C PRO A 303 -15.32 -20.18 5.07
N ASN A 304 -16.61 -19.94 4.84
CA ASN A 304 -17.44 -20.79 3.99
C ASN A 304 -17.07 -20.62 2.50
N GLN A 305 -16.83 -19.38 2.05
CA GLN A 305 -16.37 -19.10 0.69
C GLN A 305 -14.98 -19.70 0.42
N ASP A 306 -14.06 -19.59 1.38
CA ASP A 306 -12.71 -20.16 1.29
C ASP A 306 -12.78 -21.69 1.14
N GLN A 307 -13.64 -22.35 1.92
CA GLN A 307 -13.84 -23.79 1.83
C GLN A 307 -14.38 -24.23 0.46
N VAL A 308 -15.37 -23.51 -0.06
CA VAL A 308 -15.96 -23.81 -1.38
C VAL A 308 -14.92 -23.64 -2.49
N LEU A 309 -14.11 -22.58 -2.46
CA LEU A 309 -13.04 -22.34 -3.45
C LEU A 309 -11.89 -23.33 -3.34
N THR A 310 -11.55 -23.77 -2.12
CA THR A 310 -10.55 -24.83 -1.90
C THR A 310 -11.02 -26.16 -2.47
N TRP A 311 -12.25 -26.56 -2.13
CA TRP A 311 -12.85 -27.79 -2.66
C TRP A 311 -12.92 -27.74 -4.19
N PHE A 312 -13.39 -26.63 -4.76
CA PHE A 312 -13.53 -26.47 -6.20
C PHE A 312 -12.18 -26.56 -6.91
N GLY A 313 -11.14 -25.94 -6.35
CA GLY A 313 -9.77 -26.07 -6.87
C GLY A 313 -9.23 -27.50 -6.87
N GLN A 314 -9.66 -28.36 -5.93
CA GLN A 314 -9.26 -29.78 -5.89
C GLN A 314 -9.94 -30.64 -6.96
N GLN A 315 -11.09 -30.20 -7.47
CA GLN A 315 -11.83 -30.94 -8.52
C GLN A 315 -11.27 -30.67 -9.93
N ILE A 316 -10.40 -29.66 -10.11
CA ILE A 316 -9.88 -29.27 -11.42
C ILE A 316 -8.52 -29.96 -11.67
N PRO A 317 -8.35 -30.65 -12.82
CA PRO A 317 -7.08 -31.26 -13.17
C PRO A 317 -5.90 -30.28 -13.13
N GLN A 318 -4.79 -30.73 -12.54
CA GLN A 318 -3.60 -29.90 -12.35
C GLN A 318 -3.05 -29.23 -13.63
N PRO A 319 -2.99 -29.91 -14.81
CA PRO A 319 -2.55 -29.26 -16.05
C PRO A 319 -3.44 -28.07 -16.45
N ILE A 320 -4.75 -28.14 -16.20
CA ILE A 320 -5.70 -27.07 -16.48
C ILE A 320 -5.44 -25.89 -15.55
N LEU A 321 -5.22 -26.14 -14.25
CA LEU A 321 -4.89 -25.09 -13.29
C LEU A 321 -3.55 -24.42 -13.62
N LEU A 322 -2.55 -25.16 -14.11
CA LEU A 322 -1.26 -24.60 -14.50
C LEU A 322 -1.38 -23.66 -15.71
N GLU A 323 -2.12 -24.07 -16.75
CA GLU A 323 -2.35 -23.21 -17.92
C GLU A 323 -3.22 -22.00 -17.56
N PHE A 324 -4.26 -22.19 -16.74
CA PHE A 324 -5.03 -21.07 -16.20
C PHE A 324 -4.14 -20.11 -15.41
N SER A 325 -3.19 -20.61 -14.61
CA SER A 325 -2.26 -19.78 -13.83
C SER A 325 -1.37 -18.91 -14.72
N LYS A 326 -0.96 -19.43 -15.88
CA LYS A 326 -0.21 -18.68 -16.88
C LYS A 326 -1.05 -17.53 -17.44
N LEU A 327 -2.29 -17.81 -17.84
CA LEU A 327 -3.22 -16.80 -18.38
C LEU A 327 -3.57 -15.74 -17.32
N TRP A 328 -3.92 -16.19 -16.11
CA TRP A 328 -4.26 -15.35 -14.96
C TRP A 328 -3.12 -14.38 -14.59
N ARG A 329 -1.87 -14.85 -14.64
CA ARG A 329 -0.67 -14.03 -14.34
C ARG A 329 -0.11 -13.30 -15.56
N ASN A 330 -0.74 -13.44 -16.73
CA ASN A 330 -0.26 -12.95 -18.01
C ASN A 330 1.21 -13.33 -18.29
N GLN A 331 1.55 -14.59 -18.05
CA GLN A 331 2.91 -15.12 -18.19
C GLN A 331 3.10 -15.80 -19.55
N ILE A 332 4.34 -15.75 -20.06
CA ILE A 332 4.71 -16.41 -21.32
C ILE A 332 4.90 -17.93 -21.08
N LYS A 333 5.43 -18.31 -19.91
CA LYS A 333 5.71 -19.70 -19.55
C LYS A 333 4.67 -20.24 -18.57
N VAL A 334 4.37 -21.53 -18.70
CA VAL A 334 3.51 -22.24 -17.74
C VAL A 334 4.26 -22.35 -16.41
N PRO A 335 3.66 -21.90 -15.29
CA PRO A 335 4.31 -22.01 -13.98
C PRO A 335 4.40 -23.48 -13.54
N THR A 336 5.26 -23.77 -12.56
CA THR A 336 5.38 -25.10 -11.97
C THR A 336 4.37 -25.36 -10.86
N VAL A 337 3.78 -24.28 -10.30
CA VAL A 337 2.79 -24.34 -9.22
C VAL A 337 1.52 -23.59 -9.64
N PRO A 338 0.33 -24.23 -9.53
CA PRO A 338 -0.91 -23.57 -9.89
C PRO A 338 -1.28 -22.50 -8.86
N VAL A 339 -1.93 -21.43 -9.33
CA VAL A 339 -2.62 -20.46 -8.47
C VAL A 339 -3.78 -21.17 -7.78
N LYS A 340 -3.98 -20.91 -6.48
CA LYS A 340 -5.14 -21.42 -5.76
C LYS A 340 -6.35 -20.57 -6.10
N LEU A 341 -7.53 -21.18 -6.24
CA LEU A 341 -8.75 -20.43 -6.56
C LEU A 341 -9.20 -19.47 -5.44
N ILE A 342 -8.83 -19.75 -4.18
CA ILE A 342 -8.93 -18.75 -3.10
C ILE A 342 -8.13 -17.50 -3.47
N ASP A 343 -6.87 -17.68 -3.86
CA ASP A 343 -5.99 -16.55 -4.20
C ASP A 343 -6.51 -15.82 -5.45
N VAL A 344 -7.06 -16.54 -6.43
CA VAL A 344 -7.72 -15.95 -7.60
C VAL A 344 -8.84 -15.01 -7.17
N CYS A 345 -9.78 -15.45 -6.31
CA CYS A 345 -10.88 -14.61 -5.85
C CYS A 345 -10.40 -13.48 -4.95
N LYS A 346 -9.44 -13.74 -4.06
CA LYS A 346 -8.82 -12.75 -3.16
C LYS A 346 -8.11 -11.63 -3.93
N TYR A 347 -7.47 -11.97 -5.04
CA TYR A 347 -6.70 -11.07 -5.89
C TYR A 347 -7.39 -10.73 -7.22
N TYR A 348 -8.68 -11.06 -7.37
CA TYR A 348 -9.47 -10.67 -8.54
C TYR A 348 -9.75 -9.17 -8.52
N ARG A 349 -9.49 -8.51 -9.63
CA ARG A 349 -9.56 -7.05 -9.80
C ARG A 349 -10.24 -6.65 -11.13
N GLY A 350 -10.84 -7.61 -11.85
CA GLY A 350 -11.53 -7.36 -13.13
C GLY A 350 -10.60 -6.93 -14.27
N LEU A 351 -9.32 -7.35 -14.22
CA LEU A 351 -8.39 -7.06 -15.31
C LEU A 351 -8.74 -7.88 -16.56
N PRO A 352 -8.49 -7.40 -17.79
CA PRO A 352 -8.82 -8.15 -19.00
C PRO A 352 -8.23 -9.55 -19.05
N ASN A 353 -6.99 -9.75 -18.60
CA ASN A 353 -6.35 -11.07 -18.53
C ASN A 353 -6.91 -11.95 -17.40
N GLN A 354 -7.43 -11.35 -16.32
CA GLN A 354 -8.09 -12.07 -15.23
C GLN A 354 -9.47 -12.55 -15.66
N ASP A 355 -10.26 -11.69 -16.32
CA ASP A 355 -11.55 -12.03 -16.90
C ASP A 355 -11.39 -13.08 -18.01
N GLN A 356 -10.45 -12.86 -18.94
CA GLN A 356 -10.12 -13.85 -19.97
C GLN A 356 -9.64 -15.17 -19.38
N GLY A 357 -8.81 -15.13 -18.32
CA GLY A 357 -8.36 -16.32 -17.61
C GLY A 357 -9.53 -17.08 -16.98
N LEU A 358 -10.45 -16.37 -16.30
CA LEU A 358 -11.62 -16.97 -15.65
C LEU A 358 -12.63 -17.53 -16.67
N LEU A 359 -12.88 -16.81 -17.77
CA LEU A 359 -13.69 -17.29 -18.89
C LEU A 359 -13.06 -18.53 -19.53
N TRP A 360 -11.74 -18.51 -19.75
CA TRP A 360 -11.01 -19.65 -20.26
C TRP A 360 -11.11 -20.85 -19.32
N LEU A 361 -10.92 -20.65 -18.01
CA LEU A 361 -11.02 -21.72 -17.02
C LEU A 361 -12.42 -22.30 -16.98
N GLN A 362 -13.45 -21.45 -16.98
CA GLN A 362 -14.86 -21.86 -17.01
C GLN A 362 -15.16 -22.73 -18.23
N ALA A 363 -14.64 -22.35 -19.41
CA ALA A 363 -14.80 -23.12 -20.64
C ALA A 363 -14.08 -24.49 -20.64
N LYS A 364 -13.15 -24.72 -19.69
CA LYS A 364 -12.43 -26.01 -19.52
C LYS A 364 -13.04 -26.91 -18.45
N ILE A 365 -14.10 -26.48 -17.76
CA ILE A 365 -14.71 -27.21 -16.65
C ILE A 365 -16.04 -27.83 -17.10
N ALA A 366 -16.31 -29.06 -16.63
CA ALA A 366 -17.56 -29.74 -16.94
C ALA A 366 -18.78 -28.98 -16.37
N PRO A 367 -19.89 -28.83 -17.12
CA PRO A 367 -21.09 -28.13 -16.65
C PRO A 367 -21.69 -28.69 -15.35
N THR A 368 -21.55 -29.99 -15.10
CA THR A 368 -21.99 -30.65 -13.86
C THR A 368 -21.21 -30.16 -12.65
N LEU A 369 -19.89 -29.94 -12.79
CA LEU A 369 -19.03 -29.44 -11.71
C LEU A 369 -19.28 -27.94 -11.43
N LEU A 370 -19.58 -27.13 -12.46
CA LEU A 370 -20.02 -25.74 -12.28
C LEU A 370 -21.38 -25.66 -11.56
N SER A 371 -22.29 -26.58 -11.86
CA SER A 371 -23.59 -26.67 -11.19
C SER A 371 -23.45 -27.03 -9.71
N GLU A 372 -22.53 -27.95 -9.38
CA GLU A 372 -22.23 -28.31 -7.99
C GLU A 372 -21.54 -27.14 -7.23
N LEU A 373 -20.63 -26.41 -7.88
CA LEU A 373 -20.06 -25.18 -7.34
C LEU A 373 -21.15 -24.14 -7.00
N ALA A 374 -22.10 -23.91 -7.91
CA ALA A 374 -23.19 -22.96 -7.70
C ALA A 374 -24.06 -23.33 -6.49
N GLN A 375 -24.39 -24.62 -6.32
CA GLN A 375 -25.14 -25.10 -5.16
C GLN A 375 -24.38 -24.85 -3.86
N LYS A 376 -23.09 -25.22 -3.80
CA LYS A 376 -22.26 -25.02 -2.61
C LYS A 376 -22.03 -23.53 -2.31
N TRP A 377 -21.90 -22.69 -3.33
CA TRP A 377 -21.71 -21.24 -3.17
C TRP A 377 -22.97 -20.51 -2.67
N ASN A 378 -24.17 -20.98 -3.05
CA ASN A 378 -25.44 -20.36 -2.67
C ASN A 378 -26.03 -20.90 -1.35
N GLN A 379 -25.64 -22.10 -0.92
CA GLN A 379 -26.07 -22.72 0.34
C GLN A 379 -25.20 -22.29 1.55
N GLN A 380 -24.83 -20.99 1.66
CA GLN A 380 -24.02 -20.42 2.76
C GLN A 380 -24.70 -20.45 4.15
N THR A 381 -25.62 -21.39 4.39
CA THR A 381 -26.31 -21.67 5.65
C THR A 381 -25.82 -22.94 6.34
N LEU A 382 -24.53 -23.26 6.22
CA LEU A 382 -23.91 -24.23 7.12
C LEU A 382 -23.64 -23.55 8.48
N PRO A 383 -23.87 -24.25 9.61
CA PRO A 383 -23.63 -23.69 10.94
C PRO A 383 -22.19 -23.17 11.03
N PRO A 384 -21.93 -22.11 11.83
CA PRO A 384 -20.59 -21.57 11.97
C PRO A 384 -19.61 -22.70 12.30
N PRO A 385 -18.40 -22.70 11.71
CA PRO A 385 -17.45 -23.77 11.93
C PRO A 385 -17.19 -23.94 13.43
N SER A 386 -16.97 -25.18 13.86
CA SER A 386 -16.55 -25.45 15.23
C SER A 386 -15.28 -24.65 15.51
N ILE A 387 -15.36 -23.77 16.51
CA ILE A 387 -14.22 -22.97 16.93
C ILE A 387 -13.21 -23.93 17.59
N LYS A 388 -12.00 -24.02 17.04
CA LYS A 388 -10.92 -24.80 17.65
C LYS A 388 -10.40 -24.06 18.88
N LEU A 389 -10.21 -24.76 20.00
CA LEU A 389 -9.67 -24.16 21.21
C LEU A 389 -8.28 -23.54 21.02
N GLN A 390 -7.46 -24.10 20.12
CA GLN A 390 -6.17 -23.51 19.74
C GLN A 390 -6.31 -22.12 19.10
N ASP A 391 -7.32 -21.92 18.26
CA ASP A 391 -7.60 -20.62 17.63
C ASP A 391 -8.19 -19.64 18.66
N VAL A 392 -8.97 -20.12 19.64
CA VAL A 392 -9.41 -19.26 20.76
C VAL A 392 -8.21 -18.68 21.50
N CYS A 393 -7.19 -19.49 21.82
CA CYS A 393 -5.96 -19.00 22.45
C CYS A 393 -5.22 -17.97 21.58
N LYS A 394 -5.19 -18.17 20.25
CA LYS A 394 -4.50 -17.28 19.30
C LYS A 394 -5.22 -15.94 19.12
N TYR A 395 -6.54 -15.93 19.18
CA TYR A 395 -7.38 -14.77 18.86
C TYR A 395 -8.11 -14.19 20.09
N TYR A 396 -7.79 -14.64 21.30
CA TYR A 396 -8.30 -14.05 22.54
C TYR A 396 -7.74 -12.63 22.72
N LYS A 397 -8.65 -11.65 22.78
CA LYS A 397 -8.38 -10.21 22.90
C LYS A 397 -8.88 -9.65 24.24
N GLY A 398 -9.32 -10.50 25.17
CA GLY A 398 -9.84 -10.09 26.47
C GLY A 398 -11.19 -9.37 26.42
N LEU A 399 -11.91 -9.42 25.31
CA LEU A 399 -13.21 -8.74 25.18
C LEU A 399 -14.24 -9.38 26.13
N PRO A 400 -15.22 -8.59 26.66
CA PRO A 400 -16.20 -9.10 27.61
C PRO A 400 -16.95 -10.36 27.14
N ASN A 401 -17.31 -10.41 25.85
CA ASN A 401 -17.98 -11.56 25.24
C ASN A 401 -17.06 -12.79 25.09
N GLN A 402 -15.77 -12.59 24.82
CA GLN A 402 -14.80 -13.70 24.74
C GLN A 402 -14.52 -14.28 26.13
N LYS A 403 -14.43 -13.41 27.14
CA LYS A 403 -14.28 -13.83 28.54
C LYS A 403 -15.49 -14.66 29.00
N ALA A 404 -16.71 -14.14 28.78
CA ALA A 404 -17.93 -14.85 29.12
C ALA A 404 -18.07 -16.20 28.37
N ALA A 405 -17.66 -16.27 27.11
CA ALA A 405 -17.68 -17.51 26.34
C ALA A 405 -16.68 -18.56 26.87
N LEU A 406 -15.50 -18.13 27.30
CA LEU A 406 -14.50 -19.01 27.93
C LEU A 406 -14.91 -19.45 29.33
N GLU A 407 -15.47 -18.57 30.15
CA GLU A 407 -16.00 -18.91 31.48
C GLU A 407 -17.17 -19.90 31.37
N TRP A 408 -18.06 -19.69 30.39
CA TRP A 408 -19.10 -20.66 30.08
C TRP A 408 -18.51 -22.00 29.65
N LEU A 409 -17.53 -22.02 28.73
CA LEU A 409 -16.89 -23.26 28.29
C LEU A 409 -16.18 -23.99 29.45
N GLU A 410 -15.46 -23.26 30.29
CA GLU A 410 -14.80 -23.78 31.49
C GLU A 410 -15.82 -24.45 32.43
N SER A 411 -17.01 -23.85 32.62
CA SER A 411 -18.08 -24.44 33.43
C SER A 411 -18.62 -25.77 32.89
N GLN A 412 -18.43 -26.06 31.60
CA GLN A 412 -18.86 -27.31 30.99
C GLN A 412 -17.82 -28.44 31.15
N ILE A 413 -16.61 -28.15 31.62
CA ILE A 413 -15.51 -29.11 31.72
C ILE A 413 -15.34 -29.53 33.19
N SER A 414 -15.29 -30.84 33.45
CA SER A 414 -15.15 -31.33 34.81
C SER A 414 -13.81 -30.90 35.45
N PRO A 415 -13.75 -30.68 36.78
CA PRO A 415 -12.52 -30.31 37.47
C PRO A 415 -11.35 -31.28 37.22
N ALA A 416 -11.62 -32.59 37.14
CA ALA A 416 -10.60 -33.60 36.86
C ALA A 416 -10.00 -33.46 35.44
N THR A 417 -10.84 -33.11 34.46
CA THR A 417 -10.39 -32.87 33.07
C THR A 417 -9.56 -31.59 32.97
N LEU A 418 -9.94 -30.52 33.67
CA LEU A 418 -9.15 -29.29 33.72
C LEU A 418 -7.80 -29.50 34.40
N ASP A 419 -7.74 -30.29 35.47
CA ASP A 419 -6.49 -30.65 36.15
C ASP A 419 -5.56 -31.48 35.23
N GLU A 420 -6.09 -32.48 34.52
CA GLU A 420 -5.30 -33.25 33.56
C GLU A 420 -4.81 -32.38 32.39
N PHE A 421 -5.66 -31.50 31.86
CA PHE A 421 -5.27 -30.52 30.84
C PHE A 421 -4.13 -29.62 31.34
N GLY A 422 -4.25 -29.07 32.56
CA GLY A 422 -3.21 -28.24 33.17
C GLY A 422 -1.87 -28.97 33.33
N LYS A 423 -1.89 -30.25 33.70
CA LYS A 423 -0.67 -31.10 33.76
C LYS A 423 -0.04 -31.29 32.39
N LYS A 424 -0.82 -31.51 31.33
CA LYS A 424 -0.30 -31.65 29.96
C LYS A 424 0.22 -30.32 29.41
N TRP A 425 -0.49 -29.22 29.69
CA TRP A 425 -0.13 -27.88 29.21
C TRP A 425 1.17 -27.35 29.80
N ARG A 426 1.47 -27.67 31.07
CA ARG A 426 2.67 -27.22 31.79
C ARG A 426 3.88 -28.15 31.64
N LYS A 427 3.76 -29.26 30.90
CA LYS A 427 4.94 -30.09 30.59
C LYS A 427 5.84 -29.31 29.62
N PRO A 428 7.14 -29.13 29.95
CA PRO A 428 8.07 -28.33 29.16
C PRO A 428 8.33 -28.89 27.76
#